data_AF-A0A938KRL1-F1
#
_entry.id   AF-A0A938KRL1-F1
#
_cell.length_a   1.000
_cell.length_b   1.000
_cell.length_c   1.000
_cell.angle_alpha   90.00
_cell.angle_beta   90.00
_cell.angle_gamma   90.00
#
_symmetry.space_group_name_H-M   'P 1'
#
loop_
_entity.id
_entity.type
_entity.pdbx_description
1 polymer ?
#
loop_
_entity_poly.entity_id
_entity_poly.type
_entity_poly.pdbx_seq_one_letter_code
_entity_poly.pdbx_strand_id
1 'polypeptide(L)' 'MKKTDLKSLSVTELQERVRDEKAALQKLRFTQVVSAVENPMRIRETRREVARTMTELNARLRQTPNA' A
#
# COMPACT_ATOMS: atom_id res chain seq x y z
N MET A 1 11.35 -2.94 8.39
CA MET A 1 11.51 -3.21 6.94
C MET A 1 11.82 -4.70 6.74
N LYS A 2 10.80 -5.55 6.66
CA LYS A 2 10.91 -6.76 5.84
C LYS A 2 10.36 -6.36 4.50
N LYS A 3 11.20 -6.37 3.46
CA LYS A 3 10.75 -6.19 2.09
C LYS A 3 9.95 -7.44 1.78
N THR A 4 8.65 -7.44 2.02
CA THR A 4 7.77 -8.40 1.37
C THR A 4 8.09 -8.27 -0.11
N ASP A 5 8.48 -9.35 -0.75
CA ASP A 5 8.94 -9.34 -2.13
C ASP A 5 7.77 -8.89 -3.03
N LEU A 6 7.60 -7.57 -3.18
CA LEU A 6 6.61 -6.97 -4.08
C LEU A 6 6.84 -7.46 -5.52
N LYS A 7 8.04 -7.98 -5.80
CA LYS A 7 8.43 -8.62 -7.06
C LYS A 7 7.80 -10.01 -7.29
N SER A 8 7.41 -10.75 -6.25
CA SER A 8 6.82 -12.08 -6.39
C SER A 8 5.31 -12.06 -6.63
N LEU A 9 4.64 -10.96 -6.29
CA LEU A 9 3.21 -10.76 -6.52
C LEU A 9 2.93 -10.51 -8.00
N SER A 10 1.80 -10.98 -8.51
CA SER A 10 1.28 -10.66 -9.84
C SER A 10 0.67 -9.25 -9.91
N VAL A 11 0.38 -8.75 -11.12
CA VAL A 11 -0.24 -7.41 -11.29
C VAL A 11 -1.61 -7.33 -10.62
N THR A 12 -2.41 -8.39 -10.71
CA THR A 12 -3.74 -8.48 -10.09
C THR A 12 -3.64 -8.48 -8.56
N GLU A 13 -2.72 -9.26 -7.99
CA GLU A 13 -2.50 -9.28 -6.54
C GLU A 13 -1.96 -7.95 -6.02
N LEU A 14 -1.11 -7.26 -6.78
CA LEU A 14 -0.67 -5.90 -6.42
C LEU A 14 -1.84 -4.91 -6.40
N GLN A 15 -2.78 -5.01 -7.34
CA GLN A 15 -3.97 -4.16 -7.35
C GLN A 15 -4.94 -4.45 -6.20
N GLU A 16 -5.14 -5.71 -5.87
CA GLU A 16 -5.92 -6.13 -4.69
C GLU A 16 -5.28 -5.63 -3.41
N ARG A 17 -3.96 -5.84 -3.27
CA ARG A 17 -3.22 -5.39 -2.10
C ARG A 17 -3.27 -3.87 -1.91
N VAL A 18 -3.19 -3.09 -3.00
CA VAL A 18 -3.38 -1.63 -2.94
C VAL A 18 -4.78 -1.25 -2.44
N ARG A 19 -5.83 -1.98 -2.85
CA ARG A 19 -7.20 -1.74 -2.39
C ARG A 19 -7.32 -2.02 -0.89
N ASP A 20 -6.82 -3.16 -0.44
CA ASP A 20 -6.88 -3.56 0.98
C ASP A 20 -6.08 -2.62 1.88
N GLU A 21 -4.86 -2.26 1.48
CA GLU A 21 -4.01 -1.34 2.24
C GLU A 21 -4.60 0.07 2.30
N LYS A 22 -5.29 0.54 1.25
CA LYS A 22 -6.03 1.81 1.27
C LYS A 22 -7.23 1.77 2.22
N ALA A 23 -7.99 0.69 2.22
CA ALA A 23 -9.11 0.51 3.15
C ALA A 23 -8.62 0.47 4.60
N ALA A 24 -7.52 -0.24 4.86
CA ALA A 24 -6.86 -0.27 6.16
C ALA A 24 -6.38 1.14 6.60
N LEU A 25 -5.79 1.91 5.68
CA LEU A 25 -5.36 3.28 5.96
C LEU A 25 -6.55 4.21 6.27
N GLN A 26 -7.67 4.07 5.58
CA GLN A 26 -8.89 4.84 5.89
C GLN A 26 -9.42 4.49 7.28
N LYS A 27 -9.46 3.21 7.64
CA LYS A 27 -9.87 2.76 8.97
C LYS A 27 -8.96 3.33 10.05
N LEU A 28 -7.64 3.26 9.86
CA LEU A 28 -6.66 3.82 10.81
C LEU A 28 -6.80 5.35 10.97
N ARG A 29 -7.11 6.08 9.89
CA ARG A 29 -7.39 7.52 9.97
C ARG A 29 -8.65 7.81 10.76
N PHE A 30 -9.70 7.02 10.54
CA PHE A 30 -10.95 7.17 11.29
C PHE A 30 -10.74 6.85 12.78
N THR A 31 -10.04 5.76 13.10
CA THR A 31 -9.75 5.40 14.50
C THR A 31 -8.85 6.42 15.17
N GLN A 32 -7.88 7.02 14.49
CA GLN A 32 -7.06 8.10 15.06
C GLN A 32 -7.89 9.33 15.43
N VAL A 33 -8.88 9.70 14.61
CA VAL A 33 -9.74 10.87 14.88
C VAL A 33 -10.72 10.57 16.02
N VAL A 34 -11.25 9.35 16.09
CA VAL A 34 -12.22 8.93 17.10
C VAL A 34 -11.56 8.53 18.43
N SER A 35 -10.32 8.03 18.39
CA SER A 35 -9.54 7.56 19.54
C SER A 35 -8.13 8.15 19.49
N ALA A 36 -7.84 9.04 20.45
CA ALA A 36 -6.53 9.68 20.59
C ALA A 36 -5.36 8.71 20.92
N VAL A 37 -5.63 7.41 21.07
CA VAL A 37 -4.67 6.40 21.51
C VAL A 37 -3.98 5.68 20.32
N GLU A 38 -4.46 5.89 19.09
CA GLU A 38 -3.88 5.21 17.92
C GLU A 38 -2.48 5.77 17.58
N ASN A 39 -1.48 4.88 17.42
CA ASN A 39 -0.10 5.29 17.14
C ASN A 39 0.05 5.90 15.73
N PRO A 40 0.40 7.19 15.58
CA PRO A 40 0.53 7.86 14.28
C PRO A 40 1.67 7.28 13.42
N MET A 41 2.65 6.59 14.01
CA MET A 41 3.70 5.92 13.24
C MET A 41 3.14 4.82 12.35
N ARG A 42 2.11 4.10 12.80
CA ARG A 42 1.48 3.01 12.04
C ARG A 42 0.84 3.52 10.75
N ILE A 43 0.20 4.69 10.81
CA ILE A 43 -0.36 5.38 9.64
C ILE A 43 0.74 5.77 8.65
N ARG A 44 1.89 6.24 9.16
CA ARG A 44 3.04 6.59 8.32
C ARG A 44 3.62 5.35 7.62
N GLU A 45 3.69 4.22 8.31
CA GLU A 45 4.15 2.95 7.77
C GLU A 45 3.22 2.42 6.70
N THR A 46 1.92 2.33 6.97
CA THR A 46 0.91 1.88 6.00
C THR A 46 0.88 2.79 4.76
N ARG A 47 0.98 4.12 4.92
CA ARG A 47 1.13 5.03 3.78
C ARG A 47 2.35 4.72 2.91
N ARG A 48 3.47 4.37 3.55
CA ARG A 48 4.72 4.06 2.85
C ARG A 48 4.64 2.72 2.13
N GLU A 49 3.93 1.75 2.69
CA GLU A 49 3.66 0.46 2.04
C GLU A 49 2.81 0.64 0.79
N VAL A 50 1.67 1.34 0.89
CA VAL A 50 0.80 1.66 -0.27
C VAL A 50 1.62 2.32 -1.39
N ALA A 51 2.45 3.32 -1.05
CA ALA A 51 3.28 4.01 -2.03
C ALA A 51 4.28 3.08 -2.74
N ARG A 52 4.86 2.11 -2.03
CA ARG A 52 5.78 1.12 -2.63
C ARG A 52 5.04 0.17 -3.56
N THR A 53 3.89 -0.36 -3.13
CA THR A 53 3.05 -1.26 -3.93
C THR A 53 2.59 -0.55 -5.22
N MET A 54 2.17 0.72 -5.13
CA MET A 54 1.83 1.53 -6.29
C MET A 54 3.03 1.84 -7.20
N THR A 55 4.21 2.07 -6.63
CA THR A 55 5.43 2.32 -7.41
C THR A 55 5.81 1.08 -8.23
N GLU A 56 5.75 -0.10 -7.63
CA GLU A 56 5.99 -1.37 -8.31
C GLU A 56 4.96 -1.61 -9.42
N LEU A 57 3.68 -1.39 -9.14
CA LEU A 57 2.61 -1.50 -10.14
C LEU A 57 2.87 -0.57 -11.34
N ASN A 58 3.24 0.69 -11.09
CA ASN A 58 3.60 1.65 -12.13
C ASN A 58 4.86 1.25 -12.89
N ALA A 59 5.88 0.71 -12.21
CA ALA A 59 7.09 0.23 -12.84
C ALA A 59 6.79 -0.90 -13.82
N ARG A 60 5.90 -1.83 -13.44
CA ARG A 60 5.45 -2.94 -14.31
C ARG A 60 4.63 -2.45 -15.50
N LEU A 61 3.68 -1.54 -15.27
CA LEU A 61 2.88 -0.92 -16.35
C LEU A 61 3.77 -0.18 -17.36
N ARG A 62 4.88 0.42 -16.92
CA ARG A 62 5.86 1.08 -17.79
C ARG A 62 6.80 0.09 -18.49
N GLN A 63 7.09 -1.05 -17.87
CA GLN A 63 7.90 -2.14 -18.45
C GLN A 63 7.15 -3.00 -19.46
N THR A 64 5.82 -2.93 -19.47
CA THR A 64 4.98 -3.35 -20.59
C THR A 64 4.71 -2.13 -21.49
N PRO A 65 5.67 -1.64 -22.29
CA PRO A 65 5.33 -0.72 -23.37
C PRO A 65 4.40 -1.48 -24.31
N ASN A 66 3.18 -0.96 -24.42
CA ASN A 66 2.20 -1.42 -25.39
C ASN A 66 2.63 -0.93 -26.78
N ALA A 67 3.22 -1.81 -27.58
CA ALA A 67 3.07 -1.96 -29.04
C ALA A 67 3.98 -3.10 -29.52
#